data_AF-A0A7D5ZFY7-F1
#
_entry.id   AF-A0A7D5ZFY7-F1
#
_cell.length_a   1.000
_cell.length_b   1.000
_cell.length_c   1.000
_cell.angle_alpha   90.00
_cell.angle_beta   90.00
_cell.angle_gamma   90.00
#
_symmetry.space_group_name_H-M   'P 1'
#
loop_
_entity.id
_entity.type
_entity.pdbx_description
1 polymer ?
#
loop_
_entity_poly.entity_id
_entity_poly.type
_entity_poly.pdbx_seq_one_letter_code
_entity_poly.pdbx_strand_id
1 'polypeptide(L)'
;MAIKQTVLAGLTITCMLGAPLAQAYSEYDARRDCSRKVAGWNSDYRDARFENVEDTGWDSYSLDGKVRSRDDGKDHKFTCRVQRQELVSWNVNAKSVDEEHDHKSRNRALAIGAGVVGLAALAAIMSSSNKTNEEKAQDDKRADYASGRSDPFADVAFLKQECATVLQRHLNDDHGEVRSVLLNTARLTGRVLKGDGTVTFEEGSTRRLSYTCDFDRTGRIYDGRYLYR
;
A
#
# COMPACT_ATOMS: atom_id res chain seq x y z
N MET A 1 -61.81 -30.40 -30.33
CA MET A 1 -61.00 -30.38 -29.09
C MET A 1 -59.59 -29.96 -29.45
N ALA A 2 -59.19 -28.74 -29.09
CA ALA A 2 -57.86 -28.20 -29.41
C ALA A 2 -57.10 -27.94 -28.10
N ILE A 3 -55.94 -28.59 -27.96
CA ILE A 3 -55.06 -28.49 -26.79
C ILE A 3 -54.21 -27.23 -26.96
N LYS A 4 -54.39 -26.23 -26.07
CA LYS A 4 -53.53 -25.05 -26.01
C LYS A 4 -52.23 -25.41 -25.28
N GLN A 5 -51.12 -25.48 -26.01
CA GLN A 5 -49.78 -25.50 -25.42
C GLN A 5 -49.42 -24.09 -24.94
N THR A 6 -49.19 -23.94 -23.64
CA THR A 6 -48.65 -22.73 -23.03
C THR A 6 -47.14 -22.88 -22.97
N VAL A 7 -46.41 -22.14 -23.80
CA VAL A 7 -44.94 -22.05 -23.74
C VAL A 7 -44.61 -20.96 -22.72
N LEU A 8 -44.08 -21.35 -21.56
CA LEU A 8 -43.46 -20.45 -20.60
C LEU A 8 -42.00 -20.20 -21.03
N ALA A 9 -41.72 -19.01 -21.57
CA ALA A 9 -40.37 -18.53 -21.79
C ALA A 9 -39.81 -18.01 -20.44
N GLY A 10 -38.86 -18.75 -19.86
CA GLY A 10 -38.13 -18.32 -18.67
C GLY A 10 -37.06 -17.29 -19.04
N LEU A 11 -37.15 -16.10 -18.43
CA LEU A 11 -36.16 -15.02 -18.54
C LEU A 11 -35.03 -15.31 -17.53
N THR A 12 -33.88 -15.78 -17.98
CA THR A 12 -32.69 -15.93 -17.13
C THR A 12 -31.93 -14.60 -17.09
N ILE A 13 -32.00 -13.90 -15.96
CA ILE A 13 -31.19 -12.72 -15.67
C ILE A 13 -29.81 -13.21 -15.24
N THR A 14 -28.83 -13.15 -16.14
CA THR A 14 -27.44 -13.45 -15.83
C THR A 14 -26.81 -12.26 -15.11
N CYS A 15 -26.78 -12.27 -13.77
CA CYS A 15 -26.01 -11.30 -13.00
C CYS A 15 -24.50 -11.55 -13.24
N MET A 16 -23.87 -10.73 -14.09
CA MET A 16 -22.41 -10.64 -14.12
C MET A 16 -21.96 -10.01 -12.80
N LEU A 17 -21.51 -10.85 -11.87
CA LEU A 17 -20.76 -10.42 -10.69
C LEU A 17 -19.41 -9.89 -11.17
N GLY A 18 -19.33 -8.59 -11.42
CA GLY A 18 -18.06 -7.90 -11.57
C GLY A 18 -17.30 -8.02 -10.26
N ALA A 19 -16.28 -8.89 -10.21
CA ALA A 19 -15.37 -8.92 -9.09
C ALA A 19 -14.75 -7.51 -8.94
N PRO A 20 -14.76 -6.92 -7.74
CA PRO A 20 -14.03 -5.67 -7.53
C PRO A 20 -12.56 -6.01 -7.76
N LEU A 21 -12.01 -5.51 -8.87
CA LEU A 21 -10.57 -5.47 -9.05
C LEU A 21 -10.04 -4.71 -7.84
N ALA A 22 -9.18 -5.33 -7.03
CA ALA A 22 -8.38 -4.60 -6.06
C ALA A 22 -7.62 -3.55 -6.87
N GLN A 23 -8.12 -2.32 -6.89
CA GLN A 23 -7.54 -1.25 -7.69
C GLN A 23 -6.19 -0.97 -7.07
N ALA A 24 -5.13 -1.32 -7.80
CA ALA A 24 -3.77 -1.00 -7.42
C ALA A 24 -3.71 0.51 -7.16
N TYR A 25 -3.06 0.89 -6.05
CA TYR A 25 -2.94 2.29 -5.67
C TYR A 25 -2.26 3.05 -6.80
N SER A 26 -3.01 3.96 -7.38
CA SER A 26 -2.68 4.56 -8.67
C SER A 26 -2.18 5.98 -8.48
N GLU A 27 -1.64 6.54 -9.56
CA GLU A 27 -1.32 7.97 -9.62
C GLU A 27 -2.51 8.85 -9.19
N TYR A 28 -3.74 8.43 -9.54
CA TYR A 28 -4.95 9.14 -9.13
C TYR A 28 -5.11 9.18 -7.60
N ASP A 29 -4.84 8.07 -6.92
CA ASP A 29 -4.93 8.00 -5.47
C ASP A 29 -3.86 8.87 -4.81
N ALA A 30 -2.63 8.84 -5.32
CA ALA A 30 -1.54 9.69 -4.87
C ALA A 30 -1.84 11.19 -5.05
N ARG A 31 -2.38 11.58 -6.22
CA ARG A 31 -2.85 12.95 -6.48
C ARG A 31 -3.96 13.34 -5.52
N ARG A 32 -4.94 12.47 -5.28
CA ARG A 32 -6.07 12.73 -4.37
C ARG A 32 -5.59 12.92 -2.93
N ASP A 33 -4.67 12.09 -2.47
CA ASP A 33 -4.14 12.14 -1.10
C ASP A 33 -3.29 13.37 -0.86
N CYS A 34 -2.38 13.68 -1.80
CA CYS A 34 -1.61 14.92 -1.78
C CYS A 34 -2.55 16.14 -1.82
N SER A 35 -3.52 16.18 -2.75
CA SER A 35 -4.48 17.30 -2.89
C SER A 35 -5.28 17.56 -1.61
N ARG A 36 -5.76 16.49 -0.95
CA ARG A 36 -6.48 16.62 0.32
C ARG A 36 -5.63 17.28 1.40
N LYS A 37 -4.30 17.07 1.36
CA LYS A 37 -3.39 17.65 2.33
C LYS A 37 -3.01 19.09 2.01
N VAL A 38 -2.60 19.36 0.77
CA VAL A 38 -2.09 20.70 0.39
C VAL A 38 -3.20 21.68 0.03
N ALA A 39 -4.37 21.21 -0.43
CA ALA A 39 -5.46 22.06 -0.92
C ALA A 39 -6.84 21.73 -0.31
N GLY A 40 -6.86 20.93 0.77
CA GLY A 40 -8.10 20.56 1.46
C GLY A 40 -8.81 21.75 2.11
N TRP A 41 -10.01 21.49 2.65
CA TRP A 41 -10.84 22.46 3.34
C TRP A 41 -10.15 23.15 4.54
N ASN A 42 -9.24 22.45 5.23
CA ASN A 42 -8.45 22.97 6.35
C ASN A 42 -7.05 23.48 5.97
N SER A 43 -6.76 23.64 4.68
CA SER A 43 -5.50 24.21 4.21
C SER A 43 -5.64 25.73 4.01
N ASP A 44 -4.54 26.47 4.12
CA ASP A 44 -4.50 27.89 3.71
C ASP A 44 -4.42 28.04 2.17
N TYR A 45 -4.26 26.92 1.44
CA TYR A 45 -4.12 26.88 0.00
C TYR A 45 -5.25 26.10 -0.69
N ARG A 46 -5.54 26.43 -1.95
CA ARG A 46 -6.55 25.81 -2.81
C ARG A 46 -5.97 25.51 -4.19
N ASP A 47 -6.79 24.93 -5.07
CA ASP A 47 -6.51 24.76 -6.50
C ASP A 47 -5.16 24.08 -6.78
N ALA A 48 -4.94 22.89 -6.20
CA ALA A 48 -3.74 22.10 -6.47
C ALA A 48 -3.63 21.74 -7.95
N ARG A 49 -2.53 22.14 -8.57
CA ARG A 49 -2.15 21.85 -9.96
C ARG A 49 -0.84 21.08 -9.94
N PHE A 50 -0.89 19.81 -10.32
CA PHE A 50 0.28 18.96 -10.42
C PHE A 50 1.05 19.30 -11.69
N GLU A 51 2.35 19.56 -11.56
CA GLU A 51 3.26 19.80 -12.68
C GLU A 51 4.03 18.53 -13.03
N ASN A 52 4.45 17.77 -12.03
CA ASN A 52 5.08 16.47 -12.21
C ASN A 52 4.57 15.45 -11.18
N VAL A 53 4.42 14.21 -11.65
CA VAL A 53 4.06 13.06 -10.83
C VAL A 53 4.95 11.91 -11.27
N GLU A 54 5.83 11.50 -10.36
CA GLU A 54 6.81 10.45 -10.57
C GLU A 54 6.39 9.21 -9.78
N ASP A 55 6.18 8.10 -10.49
CA ASP A 55 6.04 6.79 -9.86
C ASP A 55 7.43 6.31 -9.40
N THR A 56 7.59 6.16 -8.09
CA THR A 56 8.85 5.74 -7.45
C THR A 56 8.87 4.24 -7.14
N GLY A 57 7.88 3.48 -7.62
CA GLY A 57 7.71 2.04 -7.43
C GLY A 57 7.08 1.69 -6.07
N TRP A 58 6.61 0.45 -5.91
CA TRP A 58 6.07 -0.06 -4.65
C TRP A 58 4.90 0.77 -4.09
N ASP A 59 3.92 1.12 -4.94
CA ASP A 59 2.79 1.97 -4.59
C ASP A 59 3.21 3.35 -4.01
N SER A 60 4.32 3.91 -4.49
CA SER A 60 4.93 5.14 -3.97
C SER A 60 5.08 6.18 -5.08
N TYR A 61 4.80 7.44 -4.76
CA TYR A 61 4.84 8.54 -5.73
C TYR A 61 5.58 9.77 -5.18
N SER A 62 6.30 10.47 -6.02
CA SER A 62 6.79 11.83 -5.75
C SER A 62 6.01 12.80 -6.61
N LEU A 63 5.32 13.75 -6.00
CA LEU A 63 4.47 14.71 -6.69
C LEU A 63 4.95 16.12 -6.41
N ASP A 64 4.93 16.96 -7.43
CA ASP A 64 5.20 18.39 -7.29
C ASP A 64 4.24 19.21 -8.16
N GLY A 65 4.09 20.47 -7.79
CA GLY A 65 3.23 21.38 -8.52
C GLY A 65 3.01 22.69 -7.78
N LYS A 66 1.86 23.32 -8.04
CA LYS A 66 1.48 24.61 -7.50
C LYS A 66 0.12 24.58 -6.82
N VAL A 67 -0.01 25.30 -5.72
CA VAL A 67 -1.28 25.60 -5.07
C VAL A 67 -1.45 27.10 -4.99
N ARG A 68 -2.69 27.57 -4.99
CA ARG A 68 -3.01 29.00 -4.86
C ARG A 68 -3.38 29.31 -3.42
N SER A 69 -2.65 30.23 -2.79
CA SER A 69 -2.94 30.70 -1.43
C SER A 69 -4.33 31.36 -1.40
N ARG A 70 -5.08 31.11 -0.32
CA ARG A 70 -6.38 31.74 -0.09
C ARG A 70 -6.24 33.19 0.36
N ASP A 71 -5.13 33.53 1.00
CA ASP A 71 -4.89 34.83 1.64
C ASP A 71 -4.48 35.90 0.63
N ASP A 72 -3.39 35.67 -0.10
CA ASP A 72 -2.83 36.62 -1.06
C ASP A 72 -3.16 36.28 -2.51
N GLY A 73 -3.80 35.13 -2.74
CA GLY A 73 -4.13 34.66 -4.07
C GLY A 73 -2.89 34.37 -4.92
N LYS A 74 -1.69 34.18 -4.37
CA LYS A 74 -0.51 33.85 -5.18
C LYS A 74 -0.31 32.36 -5.30
N ASP A 75 0.46 31.96 -6.31
CA ASP A 75 0.83 30.56 -6.51
C ASP A 75 2.07 30.22 -5.68
N HIS A 76 2.04 29.09 -5.00
CA HIS A 76 3.13 28.55 -4.19
C HIS A 76 3.46 27.14 -4.66
N LYS A 77 4.75 26.81 -4.76
CA LYS A 77 5.18 25.46 -5.09
C LYS A 77 4.92 24.50 -3.93
N PHE A 78 4.47 23.30 -4.23
CA PHE A 78 4.37 22.22 -3.25
C PHE A 78 5.12 20.99 -3.72
N THR A 79 5.51 20.16 -2.75
CA THR A 79 5.97 18.80 -2.98
C THR A 79 5.23 17.85 -2.05
N CYS A 80 5.01 16.62 -2.51
CA CYS A 80 4.40 15.53 -1.78
C CYS A 80 5.22 14.26 -2.05
N ARG A 81 5.44 13.46 -1.02
CA ARG A 81 6.01 12.12 -1.14
C ARG A 81 5.02 11.13 -0.57
N VAL A 82 4.51 10.27 -1.43
CA VAL A 82 3.72 9.11 -1.09
C VAL A 82 4.66 7.91 -1.08
N GLN A 83 4.66 7.14 0.01
CA GLN A 83 5.35 5.87 0.09
C GLN A 83 4.37 4.80 0.52
N ARG A 84 4.27 3.73 -0.27
CA ARG A 84 3.43 2.57 0.03
C ARG A 84 2.01 2.98 0.41
N GLN A 85 1.38 3.79 -0.44
CA GLN A 85 0.00 4.30 -0.27
C GLN A 85 -0.19 5.34 0.86
N GLU A 86 0.88 5.82 1.50
CA GLU A 86 0.82 6.83 2.56
C GLU A 86 1.55 8.12 2.17
N LEU A 87 0.94 9.29 2.37
CA LEU A 87 1.61 10.59 2.23
C LEU A 87 2.57 10.82 3.42
N VAL A 88 3.83 10.42 3.26
CA VAL A 88 4.86 10.45 4.32
C VAL A 88 5.51 11.82 4.49
N SER A 89 5.51 12.66 3.46
CA SER A 89 5.97 14.03 3.56
C SER A 89 5.25 14.94 2.57
N TRP A 90 5.07 16.20 2.96
CA TRP A 90 4.54 17.24 2.11
C TRP A 90 5.07 18.59 2.59
N ASN A 91 5.22 19.53 1.67
CA ASN A 91 5.65 20.88 1.98
C ASN A 91 5.05 21.86 0.95
N VAL A 92 4.60 23.03 1.41
CA VAL A 92 4.26 24.16 0.55
C VAL A 92 5.27 25.28 0.81
N ASN A 93 5.87 25.81 -0.25
CA ASN A 93 6.84 26.88 -0.13
C ASN A 93 6.14 28.17 0.32
N ALA A 94 6.60 28.78 1.40
CA ALA A 94 6.05 30.03 1.90
C ALA A 94 6.23 31.19 0.91
N LYS A 95 7.26 31.15 0.05
CA LYS A 95 7.44 32.14 -1.02
C LYS A 95 6.55 31.82 -2.20
N SER A 96 5.94 32.85 -2.77
CA SER A 96 5.21 32.69 -4.03
C SER A 96 6.17 32.45 -5.19
N VAL A 97 5.65 31.87 -6.27
CA VAL A 97 6.39 31.66 -7.52
C VAL A 97 6.91 32.99 -8.09
N ASP A 98 6.14 34.07 -7.91
CA ASP A 98 6.52 35.42 -8.39
C ASP A 98 7.73 35.98 -7.62
N GLU A 99 7.82 35.71 -6.31
CA GLU A 99 8.92 36.14 -5.45
C GLU A 99 10.19 35.28 -5.60
N GLU A 100 10.06 34.08 -6.17
CA GLU A 100 11.20 33.20 -6.47
C GLU A 100 11.99 33.67 -7.71
N HIS A 101 11.33 34.36 -8.63
CA HIS A 101 11.95 34.87 -9.87
C HIS A 101 12.91 36.05 -9.67
N ASP A 102 12.83 36.76 -8.53
CA ASP A 102 13.61 37.99 -8.28
C ASP A 102 15.02 37.73 -7.69
N HIS A 103 15.33 36.48 -7.31
CA HIS A 103 16.64 36.10 -6.77
C HIS A 103 17.22 34.85 -7.43
N LYS A 104 17.59 34.97 -8.70
CA LYS A 104 18.43 33.97 -9.37
C LYS A 104 19.85 34.02 -8.81
N SER A 105 20.12 33.31 -7.71
CA SER A 105 21.49 32.83 -7.45
C SER A 105 21.56 31.59 -6.54
N ARG A 106 22.22 30.56 -7.09
CA ARG A 106 23.02 29.50 -6.45
C ARG A 106 22.31 28.27 -5.84
N ASN A 107 22.48 27.19 -6.60
CA ASN A 107 22.78 25.82 -6.15
C ASN A 107 21.82 25.15 -5.15
N ARG A 108 20.83 24.46 -5.73
CA ARG A 108 20.58 23.05 -5.37
C ARG A 108 20.43 22.25 -6.65
N ALA A 109 21.56 21.77 -7.17
CA ALA A 109 21.55 20.65 -8.08
C ALA A 109 21.07 19.42 -7.29
N LEU A 110 19.81 19.03 -7.50
CA LEU A 110 19.39 17.65 -7.22
C LEU A 110 19.68 16.86 -8.49
N ALA A 111 20.95 16.47 -8.61
CA ALA A 111 21.36 15.39 -9.48
C ALA A 111 20.95 14.08 -8.81
N ILE A 112 19.85 13.50 -9.28
CA ILE A 112 19.50 12.09 -9.07
C ILE A 112 19.05 11.67 -10.47
N GLY A 113 19.97 11.19 -11.30
CA GLY A 113 20.44 9.82 -11.22
C GLY A 113 19.57 9.00 -12.15
N ALA A 114 20.00 8.88 -13.40
CA ALA A 114 19.42 7.96 -14.37
C ALA A 114 19.45 6.53 -13.79
N GLY A 115 18.34 5.80 -13.94
CA GLY A 115 18.25 4.42 -13.51
C GLY A 115 16.88 3.85 -13.84
N VAL A 116 16.74 3.34 -15.05
CA VAL A 116 15.66 2.40 -15.36
C VAL A 116 15.80 1.20 -14.43
N VAL A 117 14.80 0.95 -13.60
CA VAL A 117 14.61 -0.34 -12.95
C VAL A 117 13.14 -0.71 -13.11
N GLY A 118 12.81 -1.26 -14.27
CA GLY A 118 11.60 -2.02 -14.46
C GLY A 118 11.74 -3.34 -13.71
N LEU A 119 11.20 -3.41 -12.49
CA LEU A 119 10.91 -4.70 -11.87
C LEU A 119 9.44 -5.02 -12.13
N ALA A 120 9.19 -5.58 -13.31
CA ALA A 120 8.13 -6.55 -13.44
C ALA A 120 8.63 -7.82 -12.71
N ALA A 121 8.09 -8.09 -11.53
CA ALA A 121 8.37 -9.33 -10.81
C ALA A 121 7.05 -9.95 -10.31
N LEU A 122 6.51 -10.80 -11.19
CA LEU A 122 5.84 -12.06 -10.86
C LEU A 122 4.58 -11.96 -9.99
N ALA A 123 3.46 -11.65 -10.65
CA ALA A 123 2.23 -12.38 -10.40
C ALA A 123 2.42 -13.83 -10.88
N ALA A 124 3.08 -14.68 -10.09
CA ALA A 124 3.28 -16.09 -10.44
C ALA A 124 3.17 -17.06 -9.25
N ILE A 125 2.57 -16.66 -8.13
CA ILE A 125 2.12 -17.63 -7.10
C ILE A 125 0.62 -17.52 -6.79
N MET A 126 -0.11 -16.54 -7.32
CA MET A 126 -1.57 -16.45 -7.12
C MET A 126 -2.33 -16.47 -8.45
N SER A 127 -1.99 -17.41 -9.31
CA SER A 127 -2.80 -17.81 -10.46
C SER A 127 -3.09 -19.31 -10.36
N SER A 128 -3.73 -19.73 -9.27
CA SER A 128 -4.31 -21.06 -9.16
C SER A 128 -5.76 -20.90 -8.73
N SER A 129 -6.67 -21.40 -9.56
CA SER A 129 -8.11 -21.27 -9.47
C SER A 129 -8.74 -22.07 -8.31
N ASN A 130 -8.03 -22.25 -7.19
CA ASN A 130 -8.51 -22.90 -5.98
C ASN A 130 -7.86 -22.24 -4.74
N LYS A 131 -8.28 -21.01 -4.42
CA LYS A 131 -7.97 -20.42 -3.10
C LYS A 131 -8.72 -21.19 -2.02
N THR A 132 -8.01 -21.61 -0.98
CA THR A 132 -8.60 -22.20 0.23
C THR A 132 -9.51 -21.18 0.93
N ASN A 133 -10.43 -21.66 1.77
CA ASN A 133 -11.36 -20.78 2.50
C ASN A 133 -10.63 -19.79 3.43
N GLU A 134 -9.45 -20.17 3.92
CA GLU A 134 -8.62 -19.36 4.81
C GLU A 134 -7.96 -18.19 4.06
N GLU A 135 -7.47 -18.41 2.84
CA GLU A 135 -6.89 -17.37 2.00
C GLU A 135 -7.94 -16.33 1.57
N LYS A 136 -9.16 -16.77 1.25
CA LYS A 136 -10.28 -15.86 0.94
C LYS A 136 -10.65 -14.99 2.14
N ALA A 137 -10.78 -15.61 3.31
CA ALA A 137 -11.09 -14.87 4.55
C ALA A 137 -10.00 -13.84 4.88
N GLN A 138 -8.73 -14.11 4.56
CA GLN A 138 -7.65 -13.17 4.77
C GLN A 138 -7.63 -12.02 3.75
N ASP A 139 -7.94 -12.31 2.48
CA ASP A 139 -8.11 -11.27 1.45
C ASP A 139 -9.28 -10.34 1.78
N ASP A 140 -10.40 -10.89 2.26
CA ASP A 140 -11.56 -10.11 2.69
C ASP A 140 -11.21 -9.18 3.87
N LYS A 141 -10.49 -9.71 4.86
CA LYS A 141 -9.96 -8.91 5.98
C LYS A 141 -9.05 -7.79 5.49
N ARG A 142 -8.15 -8.09 4.55
CA ARG A 142 -7.25 -7.08 3.95
C ARG A 142 -8.05 -5.96 3.28
N ALA A 143 -9.12 -6.29 2.56
CA ALA A 143 -10.00 -5.31 1.93
C ALA A 143 -10.80 -4.49 2.96
N ASP A 144 -11.26 -5.10 4.04
CA ASP A 144 -11.97 -4.41 5.12
C ASP A 144 -11.06 -3.43 5.87
N TYR A 145 -9.83 -3.82 6.18
CA TYR A 145 -8.85 -2.94 6.83
C TYR A 145 -8.38 -1.82 5.89
N ALA A 146 -8.13 -2.12 4.62
CA ALA A 146 -7.77 -1.09 3.63
C ALA A 146 -8.89 -0.05 3.42
N SER A 147 -10.16 -0.46 3.56
CA SER A 147 -11.31 0.45 3.45
C SER A 147 -11.71 1.12 4.77
N GLY A 148 -11.03 0.80 5.87
CA GLY A 148 -11.33 1.34 7.21
C GLY A 148 -12.65 0.84 7.82
N ARG A 149 -13.20 -0.26 7.28
CA ARG A 149 -14.42 -0.91 7.81
C ARG A 149 -14.17 -1.63 9.14
N SER A 150 -12.92 -2.04 9.36
CA SER A 150 -12.48 -2.76 10.56
C SER A 150 -11.11 -2.25 11.01
N ASP A 151 -10.73 -2.56 12.25
CA ASP A 151 -9.46 -2.13 12.84
C ASP A 151 -8.42 -3.28 12.84
N PRO A 152 -7.32 -3.18 12.05
CA PRO A 152 -6.28 -4.21 12.04
C PRO A 152 -5.51 -4.30 13.35
N PHE A 153 -5.51 -3.26 14.19
CA PHE A 153 -4.80 -3.24 15.47
C PHE A 153 -5.47 -4.15 16.51
N ALA A 154 -6.76 -4.44 16.33
CA ALA A 154 -7.52 -5.37 17.17
C ALA A 154 -7.36 -6.83 16.74
N ASP A 155 -6.87 -7.10 15.52
CA ASP A 155 -6.74 -8.46 14.96
C ASP A 155 -5.27 -8.91 14.92
N VAL A 156 -4.75 -9.27 16.11
CA VAL A 156 -3.37 -9.77 16.25
C VAL A 156 -3.15 -11.06 15.45
N ALA A 157 -4.18 -11.87 15.24
CA ALA A 157 -4.06 -13.10 14.45
C ALA A 157 -3.77 -12.77 12.97
N PHE A 158 -4.51 -11.82 12.41
CA PHE A 158 -4.25 -11.29 11.06
C PHE A 158 -2.83 -10.70 10.95
N LEU A 159 -2.43 -9.84 11.89
CA LEU A 159 -1.10 -9.22 11.87
C LEU A 159 0.03 -10.27 11.98
N LYS A 160 -0.15 -11.32 12.77
CA LYS A 160 0.79 -12.45 12.84
C LYS A 160 0.89 -13.18 11.50
N GLN A 161 -0.23 -13.40 10.82
CA GLN A 161 -0.24 -14.10 9.53
C GLN A 161 0.45 -13.29 8.44
N GLU A 162 0.15 -11.99 8.34
CA GLU A 162 0.85 -11.10 7.40
C GLU A 162 2.35 -11.02 7.72
N CYS A 163 2.73 -10.98 9.00
CA CYS A 163 4.13 -10.94 9.43
C CYS A 163 4.84 -12.25 9.09
N ALA A 164 4.20 -13.41 9.30
CA ALA A 164 4.75 -14.71 8.94
C ALA A 164 5.03 -14.81 7.43
N THR A 165 4.12 -14.31 6.58
CA THR A 165 4.30 -14.27 5.13
C THR A 165 5.53 -13.45 4.72
N VAL A 166 5.73 -12.27 5.33
CA VAL A 166 6.88 -11.42 5.05
C VAL A 166 8.18 -12.07 5.54
N LEU A 167 8.18 -12.63 6.75
CA LEU A 167 9.36 -13.31 7.29
C LEU A 167 9.72 -14.56 6.49
N GLN A 168 8.73 -15.33 6.04
CA GLN A 168 8.97 -16.51 5.19
C GLN A 168 9.64 -16.10 3.87
N ARG A 169 9.24 -14.98 3.27
CA ARG A 169 9.94 -14.45 2.09
C ARG A 169 11.39 -14.11 2.40
N HIS A 170 11.66 -13.36 3.46
CA HIS A 170 13.04 -13.02 3.83
C HIS A 170 13.88 -14.26 4.12
N LEU A 171 13.33 -15.24 4.84
CA LEU A 171 14.00 -16.50 5.11
C LEU A 171 14.27 -17.29 3.82
N ASN A 172 13.33 -17.31 2.88
CA ASN A 172 13.50 -17.93 1.57
C ASN A 172 14.63 -17.26 0.77
N ASP A 173 14.68 -15.93 0.80
CA ASP A 173 15.69 -15.14 0.09
C ASP A 173 17.09 -15.33 0.72
N ASP A 174 17.18 -15.40 2.04
CA ASP A 174 18.45 -15.49 2.79
C ASP A 174 19.01 -16.92 2.89
N HIS A 175 18.14 -17.93 2.95
CA HIS A 175 18.50 -19.31 3.31
C HIS A 175 17.97 -20.39 2.35
N GLY A 176 17.22 -20.00 1.31
CA GLY A 176 16.49 -20.95 0.48
C GLY A 176 15.15 -21.36 1.10
N GLU A 177 14.35 -22.13 0.36
CA GLU A 177 12.98 -22.43 0.73
C GLU A 177 12.84 -23.00 2.16
N VAL A 178 11.99 -22.34 2.95
CA VAL A 178 11.59 -22.80 4.28
C VAL A 178 10.17 -23.34 4.23
N ARG A 179 9.96 -24.44 4.95
CA ARG A 179 8.67 -25.14 5.03
C ARG A 179 7.61 -24.31 5.72
N SER A 180 7.95 -23.71 6.86
CA SER A 180 6.99 -22.94 7.64
C SER A 180 7.65 -21.97 8.60
N VAL A 181 6.93 -20.88 8.87
CA VAL A 181 7.25 -19.91 9.92
C VAL A 181 6.07 -19.84 10.87
N LEU A 182 6.29 -20.18 12.13
CA LEU A 182 5.28 -20.13 13.19
C LEU A 182 5.63 -19.02 14.18
N LEU A 183 4.76 -18.01 14.29
CA LEU A 183 4.91 -16.96 15.30
C LEU A 183 4.19 -17.41 16.58
N ASN A 184 4.94 -17.72 17.63
CA ASN A 184 4.42 -18.30 18.86
C ASN A 184 3.85 -17.22 19.77
N THR A 185 4.64 -16.18 20.04
CA THR A 185 4.26 -15.05 20.87
C THR A 185 4.17 -13.79 20.02
N ALA A 186 3.28 -12.88 20.39
CA ALA A 186 3.15 -11.59 19.73
C ALA A 186 2.82 -10.51 20.76
N ARG A 187 3.51 -9.38 20.65
CA ARG A 187 3.25 -8.17 21.42
C ARG A 187 3.15 -7.01 20.46
N LEU A 188 2.03 -6.32 20.55
CA LEU A 188 1.79 -5.10 19.81
C LEU A 188 2.31 -3.91 20.61
N THR A 189 3.08 -3.03 19.96
CA THR A 189 3.52 -1.76 20.56
C THR A 189 3.41 -0.68 19.49
N GLY A 190 2.28 0.03 19.48
CA GLY A 190 1.94 0.93 18.38
C GLY A 190 1.78 0.17 17.07
N ARG A 191 2.57 0.55 16.06
CA ARG A 191 2.60 -0.05 14.72
C ARG A 191 3.68 -1.13 14.54
N VAL A 192 4.12 -1.71 15.65
CA VAL A 192 5.17 -2.73 15.66
C VAL A 192 4.65 -4.00 16.32
N LEU A 193 4.71 -5.10 15.58
CA LEU A 193 4.44 -6.45 16.07
C LEU A 193 5.75 -7.17 16.32
N LYS A 194 6.03 -7.53 17.57
CA LYS A 194 7.27 -8.25 17.94
C LYS A 194 6.98 -9.48 18.78
N GLY A 195 7.86 -10.45 18.71
CA GLY A 195 7.71 -11.66 19.51
C GLY A 195 8.72 -12.72 19.14
N ASP A 196 8.37 -13.95 19.49
CA ASP A 196 9.19 -15.13 19.26
C ASP A 196 8.47 -16.10 18.34
N GLY A 197 9.25 -16.73 17.47
CA GLY A 197 8.78 -17.67 16.49
C GLY A 197 9.75 -18.82 16.29
N THR A 198 9.33 -19.68 15.37
CA THR A 198 10.07 -20.87 14.97
C THR A 198 10.01 -20.94 13.45
N VAL A 199 11.15 -21.18 12.82
CA VAL A 199 11.23 -21.54 11.39
C VAL A 199 11.55 -23.02 11.28
N THR A 200 10.86 -23.70 10.36
CA THR A 200 11.17 -25.06 9.93
C THR A 200 11.68 -25.01 8.51
N PHE A 201 12.91 -25.47 8.28
CA PHE A 201 13.51 -25.56 6.95
C PHE A 201 13.04 -26.83 6.23
N GLU A 202 13.18 -26.89 4.91
CA GLU A 202 12.75 -28.07 4.14
C GLU A 202 13.50 -29.35 4.51
N GLU A 203 14.78 -29.22 4.90
CA GLU A 203 15.59 -30.31 5.47
C GLU A 203 15.09 -30.83 6.83
N GLY A 204 14.03 -30.21 7.40
CA GLY A 204 13.42 -30.60 8.67
C GLY A 204 14.11 -30.00 9.89
N SER A 205 15.21 -29.27 9.71
CA SER A 205 15.85 -28.51 10.78
C SER A 205 14.91 -27.40 11.25
N THR A 206 14.94 -27.12 12.56
CA THR A 206 14.07 -26.13 13.18
C THR A 206 14.91 -25.16 13.98
N ARG A 207 14.67 -23.86 13.82
CA ARG A 207 15.37 -22.81 14.57
C ARG A 207 14.39 -21.85 15.22
N ARG A 208 14.72 -21.44 16.44
CA ARG A 208 14.00 -20.36 17.13
C ARG A 208 14.50 -19.02 16.61
N LEU A 209 13.58 -18.09 16.50
CA LEU A 209 13.87 -16.71 16.13
C LEU A 209 13.09 -15.74 17.01
N SER A 210 13.65 -14.56 17.22
CA SER A 210 12.87 -13.38 17.59
C SER A 210 12.58 -12.56 16.35
N TYR A 211 11.39 -11.99 16.25
CA TYR A 211 10.96 -11.21 15.10
C TYR A 211 10.44 -9.82 15.48
N THR A 212 10.48 -8.92 14.52
CA THR A 212 9.84 -7.60 14.56
C THR A 212 9.28 -7.28 13.19
N CYS A 213 8.00 -6.94 13.11
CA CYS A 213 7.29 -6.56 11.90
C CYS A 213 6.67 -5.19 12.08
N ASP A 214 6.99 -4.27 11.19
CA ASP A 214 6.42 -2.93 11.13
C ASP A 214 5.25 -2.93 10.12
N PHE A 215 4.12 -2.34 10.51
CA PHE A 215 2.90 -2.35 9.70
C PHE A 215 2.22 -0.99 9.63
N ASP A 216 1.52 -0.75 8.52
CA ASP A 216 0.82 0.51 8.29
C ASP A 216 -0.56 0.55 8.98
N ARG A 217 -1.33 1.62 8.76
CA ARG A 217 -2.66 1.77 9.36
C ARG A 217 -3.71 0.78 8.85
N THR A 218 -3.42 0.09 7.75
CA THR A 218 -4.27 -0.93 7.12
C THR A 218 -3.87 -2.34 7.55
N GLY A 219 -2.83 -2.49 8.39
CA GLY A 219 -2.35 -3.79 8.85
C GLY A 219 -1.43 -4.49 7.87
N ARG A 220 -1.03 -3.84 6.77
CA ARG A 220 -0.06 -4.41 5.82
C ARG A 220 1.34 -4.31 6.41
N ILE A 221 2.02 -5.45 6.52
CA ILE A 221 3.41 -5.53 6.94
C ILE A 221 4.30 -5.05 5.80
N TYR A 222 5.17 -4.09 6.08
CA TYR A 222 6.03 -3.47 5.07
C TYR A 222 7.52 -3.61 5.35
N ASP A 223 7.87 -4.03 6.57
CA ASP A 223 9.22 -4.41 6.97
C ASP A 223 9.12 -5.52 8.01
N GLY A 224 9.97 -6.53 7.88
CA GLY A 224 10.00 -7.72 8.74
C GLY A 224 11.44 -8.13 8.97
N ARG A 225 11.84 -8.18 10.24
CA ARG A 225 13.20 -8.50 10.68
C ARG A 225 13.17 -9.69 11.62
N TYR A 226 14.16 -10.56 11.51
CA TYR A 226 14.33 -11.71 12.39
C TYR A 226 15.78 -11.84 12.86
N LEU A 227 15.94 -12.48 14.01
CA LEU A 227 17.23 -12.85 14.58
C LEU A 227 17.11 -14.26 15.12
N TYR A 228 18.03 -15.15 14.74
CA TYR A 228 18.11 -16.48 15.34
C TYR A 228 18.50 -16.38 16.82
N ARG A 229 17.96 -17.33 17.60
CA ARG A 229 18.35 -17.55 19.00
C ARG A 229 19.20 -18.79 19.15
#